data_AF-K1TD32-F1
#
_entry.id   AF-K1TD32-F1
#
_cell.length_a   1.000
_cell.length_b   1.000
_cell.length_c   1.000
_cell.angle_alpha   90.00
_cell.angle_beta   90.00
_cell.angle_gamma   90.00
#
_symmetry.space_group_name_H-M   'P 1'
#
loop_
_entity.id
_entity.type
_entity.pdbx_description
1 polymer ?
#
loop_
_entity_poly.entity_id
_entity_poly.type
_entity_poly.pdbx_seq_one_letter_code
_entity_poly.pdbx_strand_id
1 'polypeptide(L)'
;MKKLFLAAGAALALLASCNKETEMMNPAPEARPDGASVTITLSSGDDAQTRAFFDATATAEAWEKTLSSLSVFTFNTSGDLILRRDFTASELASKSATFSLPKSAAGTECSFYAVANYDASSAKTKSALTALVEKSAGDYNGTFADVSTKALRSGGFVMSGSTTKTVGAVNTSTQVGISLKRTVAKVALQTSIDPEFSEKYPGSITITSVKLSRAASQSLVVAGTPSTGA
;
A
#
# COMPACT_ATOMS: atom_id res chain seq x y z
N MET A 1 44.26 48.29 44.00
CA MET A 1 44.34 48.01 45.45
C MET A 1 44.24 46.51 45.66
N LYS A 2 45.22 45.92 46.38
CA LYS A 2 45.21 44.66 47.17
C LYS A 2 44.65 43.39 46.50
N LYS A 3 45.19 42.18 46.58
CA LYS A 3 46.33 41.46 47.21
C LYS A 3 46.18 40.05 46.57
N LEU A 4 47.20 39.43 45.98
CA LEU A 4 48.04 38.38 46.60
C LEU A 4 47.18 37.22 47.20
N PHE A 5 47.30 35.93 46.84
CA PHE A 5 48.52 35.11 46.85
C PHE A 5 48.28 33.64 46.38
N LEU A 6 49.36 33.01 45.85
CA LEU A 6 49.87 31.61 46.06
C LEU A 6 49.03 30.41 45.56
N ALA A 7 49.58 29.30 45.04
CA ALA A 7 50.94 28.90 44.65
C ALA A 7 50.91 27.46 44.06
N ALA A 8 52.07 27.04 43.54
CA ALA A 8 52.55 25.67 43.28
C ALA A 8 52.10 25.03 41.96
N GLY A 9 52.96 24.47 41.13
CA GLY A 9 54.40 24.22 41.21
C GLY A 9 54.76 23.41 39.96
N ALA A 10 55.82 23.82 39.26
CA ALA A 10 56.25 23.18 38.02
C ALA A 10 57.02 21.87 38.30
N ALA A 11 56.80 20.87 37.45
CA ALA A 11 57.81 19.87 37.12
C ALA A 11 57.56 19.36 35.69
N LEU A 12 58.46 19.72 34.77
CA LEU A 12 58.61 19.07 33.48
C LEU A 12 59.18 17.66 33.71
N ALA A 13 58.57 16.66 33.08
CA ALA A 13 59.25 15.42 32.74
C ALA A 13 58.89 15.05 31.29
N LEU A 14 59.85 15.28 30.40
CA LEU A 14 59.89 14.73 29.05
C LEU A 14 60.17 13.23 29.15
N LEU A 15 59.22 12.40 28.73
CA LEU A 15 59.49 11.04 28.29
C LEU A 15 58.86 10.86 26.92
N ALA A 16 59.73 10.73 25.92
CA ALA A 16 59.39 10.31 24.58
C ALA A 16 58.83 8.89 24.61
N SER A 17 57.68 8.67 23.97
CA SER A 17 57.24 7.33 23.58
C SER A 17 56.56 7.38 22.22
N CYS A 18 57.03 6.47 21.37
CA CYS A 18 56.77 6.26 19.96
C CYS A 18 55.30 6.33 19.52
N ASN A 19 55.13 6.86 18.30
CA ASN A 19 53.97 6.69 17.43
C ASN A 19 53.34 5.30 17.55
N LYS A 20 52.05 5.28 17.92
CA LYS A 20 51.07 4.46 17.24
C LYS A 20 49.96 5.39 16.80
N GLU A 21 49.88 5.60 15.49
CA GLU A 21 48.68 6.15 14.90
C GLU A 21 47.52 5.29 15.37
N THR A 22 46.59 5.90 16.09
CA THR A 22 45.29 5.30 16.33
C THR A 22 44.64 5.20 14.96
N GLU A 23 44.77 4.02 14.32
CA GLU A 23 43.97 3.70 13.16
C GLU A 23 42.51 3.94 13.54
N MET A 24 41.94 5.01 12.98
CA MET A 24 40.50 5.17 12.98
C MET A 24 39.97 3.96 12.22
N MET A 25 39.50 2.97 12.96
CA MET A 25 38.76 1.85 12.42
C MET A 25 37.56 2.46 11.69
N ASN A 26 37.68 2.56 10.37
CA ASN A 26 36.58 2.97 9.52
C ASN A 26 35.39 2.07 9.88
N PRO A 27 34.18 2.61 10.12
CA PRO A 27 33.02 1.76 10.34
C PRO A 27 32.97 0.72 9.23
N ALA A 28 32.84 -0.56 9.59
CA ALA A 28 32.68 -1.62 8.61
C ALA A 28 31.59 -1.17 7.61
N PRO A 29 31.83 -1.25 6.29
CA PRO A 29 30.81 -0.88 5.32
C PRO A 29 29.54 -1.66 5.68
N GLU A 30 28.42 -0.95 5.82
CA GLU A 30 27.12 -1.55 6.10
C GLU A 30 26.97 -2.80 5.22
N ALA A 31 26.65 -3.94 5.83
CA ALA A 31 26.54 -5.21 5.15
C ALA A 31 25.52 -5.07 4.02
N ARG A 32 26.03 -4.82 2.81
CA ARG A 32 25.20 -4.59 1.65
C ARG A 32 24.46 -5.90 1.38
N PRO A 33 23.13 -5.89 1.28
CA PRO A 33 22.42 -7.11 0.96
C PRO A 33 23.00 -7.68 -0.32
N ASP A 34 23.31 -8.97 -0.29
CA ASP A 34 24.09 -9.68 -1.31
C ASP A 34 23.33 -9.80 -2.66
N GLY A 35 22.27 -9.02 -2.89
CA GLY A 35 21.39 -9.09 -4.07
C GLY A 35 21.10 -7.73 -4.69
N ALA A 36 20.16 -7.71 -5.65
CA ALA A 36 19.64 -6.44 -6.18
C ALA A 36 18.58 -5.88 -5.20
N SER A 37 18.61 -4.57 -4.95
CA SER A 37 17.63 -3.90 -4.10
C SER A 37 16.47 -3.37 -4.93
N VAL A 38 15.26 -3.41 -4.37
CA VAL A 38 14.07 -2.83 -4.97
C VAL A 38 13.40 -1.93 -3.95
N THR A 39 13.03 -0.72 -4.37
CA THR A 39 12.19 0.19 -3.62
C THR A 39 10.82 0.23 -4.28
N ILE A 40 9.81 -0.29 -3.59
CA ILE A 40 8.41 -0.18 -4.00
C ILE A 40 7.88 1.17 -3.52
N THR A 41 7.22 1.92 -4.40
CA THR A 41 6.42 3.09 -4.05
C THR A 41 4.99 2.90 -4.51
N LEU A 42 4.02 3.24 -3.65
CA LEU A 42 2.61 3.06 -3.95
C LEU A 42 1.96 4.41 -4.25
N SER A 43 1.17 4.46 -5.31
CA SER A 43 0.29 5.58 -5.60
C SER A 43 -1.17 5.13 -5.64
N SER A 44 -2.10 6.08 -5.49
CA SER A 44 -3.49 5.83 -5.82
C SER A 44 -3.62 5.72 -7.34
N GLY A 45 -4.17 4.61 -7.84
CA GLY A 45 -4.53 4.46 -9.25
C GLY A 45 -5.89 5.08 -9.61
N ASP A 46 -6.56 5.70 -8.63
CA ASP A 46 -7.84 6.37 -8.76
C ASP A 46 -7.62 7.87 -9.10
N ASP A 47 -7.11 8.15 -10.30
CA ASP A 47 -7.16 9.49 -10.89
C ASP A 47 -8.54 9.77 -11.55
N ALA A 48 -9.53 8.90 -11.34
CA ALA A 48 -10.87 9.05 -11.89
C ALA A 48 -11.86 9.49 -10.80
N GLN A 49 -12.58 10.57 -11.11
CA GLN A 49 -13.77 11.05 -10.40
C GLN A 49 -14.69 9.88 -10.02
N THR A 50 -15.19 9.86 -8.78
CA THR A 50 -16.31 9.01 -8.42
C THR A 50 -17.47 9.40 -9.32
N ARG A 51 -18.06 8.44 -10.03
CA ARG A 51 -19.21 8.69 -10.90
C ARG A 51 -20.45 8.93 -10.05
N ALA A 52 -20.56 10.10 -9.43
CA ALA A 52 -21.79 10.53 -8.78
C ALA A 52 -22.71 11.18 -9.82
N PHE A 53 -23.98 10.80 -9.81
CA PHE A 53 -24.97 11.29 -10.79
C PHE A 53 -25.21 12.80 -10.65
N PHE A 54 -25.05 13.36 -9.46
CA PHE A 54 -25.31 14.76 -9.14
C PHE A 54 -24.04 15.59 -8.90
N ASP A 55 -22.86 14.98 -8.93
CA ASP A 55 -21.60 15.67 -8.65
C ASP A 55 -20.44 15.06 -9.44
N ALA A 56 -20.14 15.66 -10.59
CA ALA A 56 -19.00 15.25 -11.41
C ALA A 56 -17.63 15.51 -10.73
N THR A 57 -17.61 16.24 -9.60
CA THR A 57 -16.40 16.51 -8.83
C THR A 57 -16.23 15.58 -7.62
N ALA A 58 -17.19 14.70 -7.37
CA ALA A 58 -17.13 13.76 -6.27
C ALA A 58 -15.84 12.93 -6.34
N THR A 59 -15.11 12.89 -5.23
CA THR A 59 -13.91 12.07 -5.08
C THR A 59 -14.20 10.97 -4.06
N ALA A 60 -13.41 9.90 -4.13
CA ALA A 60 -13.49 8.86 -3.13
C ALA A 60 -13.19 9.42 -1.73
N GLU A 61 -14.00 9.03 -0.76
CA GLU A 61 -13.88 9.41 0.65
C GLU A 61 -12.52 8.95 1.21
N ALA A 62 -11.99 9.67 2.20
CA ALA A 62 -10.63 9.42 2.69
C ALA A 62 -10.43 7.98 3.20
N TRP A 63 -11.42 7.41 3.89
CA TRP A 63 -11.36 6.05 4.42
C TRP A 63 -11.33 4.99 3.31
N GLU A 64 -11.90 5.28 2.14
CA GLU A 64 -11.94 4.34 1.01
C GLU A 64 -10.54 4.08 0.44
N LYS A 65 -9.55 4.91 0.80
CA LYS A 65 -8.14 4.80 0.38
C LYS A 65 -7.24 4.17 1.47
N THR A 66 -7.81 3.78 2.61
CA THR A 66 -7.03 3.29 3.75
C THR A 66 -6.44 1.91 3.47
N LEU A 67 -5.17 1.73 3.85
CA LEU A 67 -4.44 0.47 3.81
C LEU A 67 -4.28 -0.06 5.24
N SER A 68 -4.92 -1.18 5.55
CA SER A 68 -4.76 -1.93 6.81
C SER A 68 -3.66 -3.00 6.71
N SER A 69 -3.44 -3.52 5.51
CA SER A 69 -2.41 -4.51 5.20
C SER A 69 -2.02 -4.41 3.74
N LEU A 70 -0.79 -4.83 3.42
CA LEU A 70 -0.31 -4.91 2.04
C LEU A 70 0.75 -6.01 1.92
N SER A 71 0.59 -6.86 0.91
CA SER A 71 1.59 -7.83 0.48
C SER A 71 2.05 -7.48 -0.93
N VAL A 72 3.37 -7.47 -1.13
CA VAL A 72 4.00 -7.39 -2.46
C VAL A 72 4.52 -8.76 -2.85
N PHE A 73 4.23 -9.18 -4.08
CA PHE A 73 4.68 -10.41 -4.70
C PHE A 73 5.56 -10.07 -5.89
N THR A 74 6.73 -10.70 -5.97
CA THR A 74 7.64 -10.60 -7.11
C THR A 74 7.72 -11.95 -7.78
N PHE A 75 7.44 -12.00 -9.08
CA PHE A 75 7.51 -13.20 -9.89
C PHE A 75 8.59 -13.09 -10.97
N ASN A 76 9.23 -14.20 -11.28
CA ASN A 76 10.09 -14.31 -12.46
C ASN A 76 9.24 -14.33 -13.76
N THR A 77 9.90 -14.38 -14.91
CA THR A 77 9.24 -14.45 -16.22
C THR A 77 8.42 -15.73 -16.43
N SER A 78 8.81 -16.84 -15.80
CA SER A 78 8.06 -18.11 -15.79
C SER A 78 6.80 -18.08 -14.92
N GLY A 79 6.64 -17.05 -14.08
CA GLY A 79 5.52 -16.90 -13.16
C GLY A 79 5.72 -17.55 -11.79
N ASP A 80 6.93 -17.99 -11.46
CA ASP A 80 7.28 -18.51 -10.14
C ASP A 80 7.53 -17.38 -9.15
N LEU A 81 7.10 -17.57 -7.91
CA LEU A 81 7.30 -16.60 -6.85
C LEU A 81 8.78 -16.53 -6.46
N ILE A 82 9.38 -15.35 -6.65
CA ILE A 82 10.73 -15.02 -6.16
C ILE A 82 10.64 -14.63 -4.68
N LEU A 83 9.70 -13.75 -4.35
CA LEU A 83 9.55 -13.22 -2.99
C LEU A 83 8.10 -12.76 -2.76
N ARG A 84 7.61 -13.01 -1.55
CA ARG A 84 6.47 -12.29 -0.98
C ARG A 84 6.98 -11.45 0.20
N ARG A 85 6.58 -10.18 0.26
CA ARG A 85 6.93 -9.27 1.36
C ARG A 85 5.69 -8.54 1.85
N ASP A 86 5.40 -8.67 3.14
CA ASP A 86 4.30 -7.96 3.79
C ASP A 86 4.81 -6.65 4.38
N PHE A 87 4.13 -5.53 4.14
CA PHE A 87 4.55 -4.23 4.64
C PHE A 87 4.31 -4.12 6.16
N THR A 88 5.26 -3.50 6.84
CA THR A 88 5.11 -3.06 8.23
C THR A 88 4.20 -1.82 8.32
N ALA A 89 3.75 -1.48 9.53
CA ALA A 89 2.90 -0.31 9.74
C ALA A 89 3.55 1.00 9.28
N SER A 90 4.86 1.17 9.46
CA SER A 90 5.60 2.35 9.00
C SER A 90 5.74 2.39 7.48
N GLU A 91 5.98 1.25 6.83
CA GLU A 91 6.02 1.13 5.36
C GLU A 91 4.63 1.37 4.73
N LEU A 92 3.54 0.97 5.39
CA LEU A 92 2.18 1.30 4.97
C LEU A 92 1.90 2.80 5.05
N ALA A 93 2.31 3.44 6.16
CA ALA A 93 2.15 4.88 6.35
C ALA A 93 2.95 5.69 5.34
N SER A 94 4.19 5.26 5.04
CA SER A 94 5.05 5.90 4.03
C SER A 94 4.68 5.53 2.59
N LYS A 95 3.81 4.53 2.41
CA LYS A 95 3.46 3.94 1.10
C LYS A 95 4.69 3.50 0.31
N SER A 96 5.73 3.05 1.02
CA SER A 96 7.01 2.71 0.43
C SER A 96 7.76 1.67 1.26
N ALA A 97 8.43 0.74 0.59
CA ALA A 97 9.29 -0.24 1.24
C ALA A 97 10.51 -0.55 0.35
N THR A 98 11.67 -0.75 0.98
CA THR A 98 12.87 -1.20 0.29
C THR A 98 13.28 -2.57 0.82
N PHE A 99 13.52 -3.50 -0.09
CA PHE A 99 13.96 -4.86 0.24
C PHE A 99 14.82 -5.43 -0.86
N SER A 100 15.50 -6.53 -0.56
CA SER A 100 16.42 -7.18 -1.47
C SER A 100 15.77 -8.37 -2.16
N LEU A 101 16.08 -8.54 -3.43
CA LEU A 101 15.77 -9.73 -4.20
C LEU A 101 17.01 -10.65 -4.30
N PRO A 102 16.83 -11.96 -4.54
CA PRO A 102 17.93 -12.87 -4.78
C PRO A 102 18.84 -12.42 -5.93
N LYS A 103 20.13 -12.81 -5.89
CA LYS A 103 21.10 -12.53 -6.97
C LYS A 103 20.61 -12.94 -8.36
N SER A 104 19.88 -14.05 -8.44
CA SER A 104 19.32 -14.57 -9.69
C SER A 104 18.29 -13.65 -10.35
N ALA A 105 17.71 -12.71 -9.61
CA ALA A 105 16.79 -11.71 -10.17
C ALA A 105 17.53 -10.53 -10.83
N ALA A 106 18.80 -10.28 -10.49
CA ALA A 106 19.54 -9.13 -10.99
C ALA A 106 19.70 -9.18 -12.52
N GLY A 107 19.39 -8.08 -13.20
CA GLY A 107 19.42 -7.98 -14.65
C GLY A 107 18.27 -8.69 -15.38
N THR A 108 17.32 -9.29 -14.65
CA THR A 108 16.17 -9.98 -15.23
C THR A 108 14.88 -9.19 -15.08
N GLU A 109 13.94 -9.40 -15.99
CA GLU A 109 12.60 -8.85 -15.86
C GLU A 109 11.81 -9.59 -14.76
N CYS A 110 11.19 -8.82 -13.87
CA CYS A 110 10.31 -9.33 -12.83
C CYS A 110 8.94 -8.63 -12.89
N SER A 111 7.87 -9.39 -12.62
CA SER A 111 6.54 -8.82 -12.40
C SER A 111 6.31 -8.59 -10.91
N PHE A 112 5.88 -7.38 -10.55
CA PHE A 112 5.57 -6.97 -9.19
C PHE A 112 4.06 -6.78 -9.06
N TYR A 113 3.47 -7.41 -8.06
CA TYR A 113 2.05 -7.30 -7.72
C TYR A 113 1.92 -6.85 -6.28
N ALA A 114 1.08 -5.85 -6.04
CA ALA A 114 0.72 -5.42 -4.70
C ALA A 114 -0.76 -5.74 -4.47
N VAL A 115 -1.06 -6.34 -3.32
CA VAL A 115 -2.42 -6.66 -2.87
C VAL A 115 -2.61 -6.07 -1.48
N ALA A 116 -3.60 -5.21 -1.34
CA ALA A 116 -3.94 -4.53 -0.10
C ALA A 116 -5.23 -5.08 0.49
N ASN A 117 -5.30 -5.07 1.83
CA ASN A 117 -6.52 -5.36 2.59
C ASN A 117 -7.12 -6.76 2.32
N TYR A 118 -6.31 -7.69 1.83
CA TYR A 118 -6.69 -9.04 1.48
C TYR A 118 -5.55 -10.02 1.78
N ASP A 119 -5.87 -11.17 2.37
CA ASP A 119 -4.88 -12.22 2.59
C ASP A 119 -4.67 -13.05 1.31
N ALA A 120 -3.63 -12.70 0.57
CA ALA A 120 -3.19 -13.44 -0.62
C ALA A 120 -2.04 -14.43 -0.33
N SER A 121 -1.80 -14.80 0.94
CA SER A 121 -0.67 -15.64 1.36
C SER A 121 -0.62 -17.03 0.70
N SER A 122 -1.77 -17.55 0.29
CA SER A 122 -1.92 -18.84 -0.38
C SER A 122 -1.37 -18.85 -1.82
N ALA A 123 -1.25 -17.69 -2.48
CA ALA A 123 -0.76 -17.62 -3.85
C ALA A 123 0.76 -17.82 -3.92
N LYS A 124 1.19 -18.91 -4.58
CA LYS A 124 2.61 -19.25 -4.77
C LYS A 124 3.10 -19.10 -6.22
N THR A 125 2.20 -18.80 -7.15
CA THR A 125 2.51 -18.54 -8.56
C THR A 125 1.73 -17.32 -9.03
N LYS A 126 2.21 -16.70 -10.11
CA LYS A 126 1.54 -15.56 -10.74
C LYS A 126 0.10 -15.93 -11.12
N SER A 127 -0.07 -17.11 -11.72
CA SER A 127 -1.40 -17.63 -12.11
C SER A 127 -2.33 -17.79 -10.90
N ALA A 128 -1.85 -18.37 -9.80
CA ALA A 128 -2.63 -18.52 -8.58
C ALA A 128 -3.03 -17.16 -7.99
N LEU A 129 -2.11 -16.19 -7.98
CA LEU A 129 -2.40 -14.83 -7.50
C LEU A 129 -3.47 -14.15 -8.34
N THR A 130 -3.37 -14.22 -9.67
CA THR A 130 -4.33 -13.61 -10.59
C THR A 130 -5.68 -14.33 -10.64
N ALA A 131 -5.75 -15.57 -10.16
CA ALA A 131 -7.00 -16.34 -10.05
C ALA A 131 -7.72 -16.12 -8.71
N LEU A 132 -7.11 -15.39 -7.75
CA LEU A 132 -7.77 -15.09 -6.48
C LEU A 132 -9.01 -14.23 -6.72
N VAL A 133 -10.05 -14.53 -5.94
CA VAL A 133 -11.36 -13.90 -6.02
C VAL A 133 -11.75 -13.32 -4.66
N GLU A 134 -12.12 -12.05 -4.65
CA GLU A 134 -12.77 -11.39 -3.53
C GLU A 134 -14.26 -11.72 -3.56
N LYS A 135 -14.80 -12.29 -2.48
CA LYS A 135 -16.15 -12.86 -2.38
C LYS A 135 -16.98 -12.27 -1.23
N SER A 136 -16.42 -11.34 -0.46
CA SER A 136 -17.05 -10.71 0.70
C SER A 136 -17.94 -9.53 0.33
N ALA A 137 -18.65 -9.60 -0.79
CA ALA A 137 -19.53 -8.53 -1.26
C ALA A 137 -20.57 -8.10 -0.19
N GLY A 138 -21.05 -9.06 0.62
CA GLY A 138 -21.97 -8.80 1.72
C GLY A 138 -21.37 -7.96 2.86
N ASP A 139 -20.08 -8.11 3.13
CA ASP A 139 -19.41 -7.48 4.29
C ASP A 139 -19.19 -5.98 4.09
N TYR A 140 -19.33 -5.47 2.86
CA TYR A 140 -19.22 -4.05 2.56
C TYR A 140 -20.53 -3.27 2.78
N ASN A 141 -21.67 -3.95 2.90
CA ASN A 141 -22.98 -3.31 2.87
C ASN A 141 -23.42 -2.82 4.25
N GLY A 142 -24.04 -1.64 4.30
CA GLY A 142 -24.69 -1.11 5.50
C GLY A 142 -25.47 0.15 5.20
N THR A 143 -25.83 0.89 6.25
CA THR A 143 -26.59 2.14 6.09
C THR A 143 -25.72 3.21 5.44
N PHE A 144 -26.35 4.22 4.82
CA PHE A 144 -25.61 5.37 4.26
C PHE A 144 -24.70 6.02 5.31
N ALA A 145 -25.19 6.19 6.55
CA ALA A 145 -24.40 6.76 7.64
C ALA A 145 -23.15 5.92 7.99
N ASP A 146 -23.29 4.59 7.98
CA ASP A 146 -22.15 3.70 8.22
C ASP A 146 -21.11 3.81 7.11
N VAL A 147 -21.55 3.64 5.85
CA VAL A 147 -20.65 3.58 4.70
C VAL A 147 -20.12 4.94 4.28
N SER A 148 -20.61 6.06 4.83
CA SER A 148 -20.03 7.38 4.62
C SER A 148 -18.90 7.73 5.59
N THR A 149 -18.70 6.93 6.66
CA THR A 149 -17.71 7.23 7.70
C THR A 149 -16.60 6.20 7.78
N LYS A 150 -16.85 4.94 7.41
CA LYS A 150 -15.88 3.85 7.50
C LYS A 150 -16.17 2.71 6.53
N ALA A 151 -15.17 1.84 6.37
CA ALA A 151 -15.37 0.53 5.79
C ALA A 151 -16.11 -0.38 6.78
N LEU A 152 -17.06 -1.16 6.28
CA LEU A 152 -17.74 -2.20 7.07
C LEU A 152 -17.01 -3.53 7.04
N ARG A 153 -16.42 -3.88 5.89
CA ARG A 153 -15.55 -5.04 5.79
C ARG A 153 -14.28 -4.79 6.60
N SER A 154 -13.94 -5.77 7.44
CA SER A 154 -12.68 -5.77 8.18
C SER A 154 -11.49 -5.62 7.22
N GLY A 155 -10.62 -4.65 7.50
CA GLY A 155 -9.45 -4.35 6.68
C GLY A 155 -9.70 -3.33 5.56
N GLY A 156 -10.94 -2.96 5.23
CA GLY A 156 -11.24 -1.97 4.19
C GLY A 156 -11.49 -2.56 2.80
N PHE A 157 -11.47 -1.69 1.78
CA PHE A 157 -11.61 -2.10 0.39
C PHE A 157 -10.37 -2.85 -0.09
N VAL A 158 -10.58 -3.99 -0.75
CA VAL A 158 -9.48 -4.71 -1.39
C VAL A 158 -8.99 -3.91 -2.58
N MET A 159 -7.67 -3.74 -2.63
CA MET A 159 -7.01 -3.00 -3.71
C MET A 159 -5.87 -3.83 -4.26
N SER A 160 -5.59 -3.66 -5.54
CA SER A 160 -4.42 -4.27 -6.15
C SER A 160 -3.83 -3.39 -7.24
N GLY A 161 -2.58 -3.68 -7.56
CA GLY A 161 -1.84 -3.04 -8.63
C GLY A 161 -0.69 -3.92 -9.07
N SER A 162 -0.22 -3.72 -10.29
CA SER A 162 0.92 -4.48 -10.79
C SER A 162 1.73 -3.67 -11.79
N THR A 163 3.01 -4.01 -11.89
CA THR A 163 3.91 -3.49 -12.92
C THR A 163 5.00 -4.51 -13.22
N THR A 164 5.67 -4.38 -14.35
CA THR A 164 6.81 -5.23 -14.73
C THR A 164 8.02 -4.33 -14.90
N LYS A 165 9.18 -4.78 -14.41
CA LYS A 165 10.42 -4.02 -14.52
C LYS A 165 11.64 -4.94 -14.50
N THR A 166 12.65 -4.60 -15.30
CA THR A 166 13.98 -5.19 -15.20
C THR A 166 14.64 -4.73 -13.91
N VAL A 167 15.03 -5.70 -13.08
CA VAL A 167 15.76 -5.45 -11.85
C VAL A 167 17.19 -5.07 -12.22
N GLY A 168 17.70 -4.01 -11.61
CA GLY A 168 19.08 -3.56 -11.77
C GLY A 168 20.11 -4.63 -11.40
N ALA A 169 21.38 -4.34 -11.67
CA ALA A 169 22.48 -5.20 -11.29
C ALA A 169 22.54 -5.41 -9.76
N VAL A 170 23.27 -6.44 -9.32
CA VAL A 170 23.60 -6.63 -7.90
C VAL A 170 24.19 -5.34 -7.36
N ASN A 171 23.88 -4.98 -6.11
CA ASN A 171 24.34 -3.73 -5.52
C ASN A 171 23.81 -2.46 -6.23
N THR A 172 22.64 -2.53 -6.87
CA THR A 172 21.90 -1.34 -7.32
C THR A 172 20.49 -1.35 -6.75
N SER A 173 19.83 -0.18 -6.72
CA SER A 173 18.44 -0.07 -6.29
C SER A 173 17.54 0.27 -7.48
N THR A 174 16.48 -0.52 -7.66
CA THR A 174 15.46 -0.33 -8.70
C THR A 174 14.20 0.27 -8.09
N GLN A 175 13.76 1.43 -8.59
CA GLN A 175 12.50 2.04 -8.18
C GLN A 175 11.33 1.39 -8.92
N VAL A 176 10.30 0.95 -8.21
CA VAL A 176 9.12 0.27 -8.77
C VAL A 176 7.86 0.96 -8.24
N GLY A 177 7.25 1.79 -9.06
CA GLY A 177 5.97 2.43 -8.75
C GLY A 177 4.81 1.51 -9.07
N ILE A 178 3.89 1.33 -8.11
CA ILE A 178 2.67 0.54 -8.28
C ILE A 178 1.46 1.40 -7.92
N SER A 179 0.54 1.53 -8.87
CA SER A 179 -0.75 2.21 -8.64
C SER A 179 -1.79 1.20 -8.15
N LEU A 180 -2.30 1.41 -6.94
CA LEU A 180 -3.35 0.58 -6.35
C LEU A 180 -4.73 1.05 -6.79
N LYS A 181 -5.54 0.13 -7.31
CA LYS A 181 -6.95 0.35 -7.68
C LYS A 181 -7.85 -0.53 -6.84
N ARG A 182 -9.03 -0.02 -6.49
CA ARG A 182 -10.05 -0.80 -5.77
C ARG A 182 -10.62 -1.88 -6.68
N THR A 183 -10.90 -3.03 -6.07
CA THR A 183 -11.55 -4.19 -6.73
C THR A 183 -13.08 -4.11 -6.68
N VAL A 184 -13.61 -3.22 -5.84
CA VAL A 184 -15.04 -3.02 -5.57
C VAL A 184 -15.47 -1.61 -5.92
N ALA A 185 -16.76 -1.44 -6.16
CA ALA A 185 -17.41 -0.14 -6.35
C ALA A 185 -18.41 0.11 -5.22
N LYS A 186 -18.52 1.36 -4.78
CA LYS A 186 -19.53 1.81 -3.82
C LYS A 186 -20.72 2.38 -4.58
N VAL A 187 -21.93 1.91 -4.26
CA VAL A 187 -23.19 2.50 -4.73
C VAL A 187 -23.95 2.97 -3.50
N ALA A 188 -24.22 4.27 -3.43
CA ALA A 188 -24.99 4.88 -2.36
C ALA A 188 -26.28 5.48 -2.94
N LEU A 189 -27.41 5.24 -2.28
CA LEU A 189 -28.70 5.79 -2.65
C LEU A 189 -29.14 6.78 -1.57
N GLN A 190 -29.43 8.01 -1.99
CA GLN A 190 -30.12 9.01 -1.18
C GLN A 190 -31.37 9.44 -1.94
N THR A 191 -32.49 9.52 -1.24
CA THR A 191 -33.79 9.87 -1.82
C THR A 191 -34.48 10.91 -0.95
N SER A 192 -35.13 11.88 -1.58
CA SER A 192 -36.04 12.83 -0.93
C SER A 192 -37.41 12.77 -1.63
N ILE A 193 -38.48 13.07 -0.90
CA ILE A 193 -39.82 13.21 -1.48
C ILE A 193 -39.93 14.62 -2.06
N ASP A 194 -40.46 14.73 -3.26
CA ASP A 194 -40.76 16.02 -3.88
C ASP A 194 -41.84 16.77 -3.06
N PRO A 195 -41.64 18.05 -2.72
CA PRO A 195 -42.65 18.83 -2.03
C PRO A 195 -44.02 18.82 -2.73
N GLU A 196 -44.06 18.93 -4.07
CA GLU A 196 -45.32 18.95 -4.83
C GLU A 196 -46.07 17.61 -4.75
N PHE A 197 -45.34 16.50 -4.64
CA PHE A 197 -45.93 15.19 -4.42
C PHE A 197 -46.67 15.12 -3.07
N SER A 198 -46.07 15.74 -2.04
CA SER A 198 -46.62 15.75 -0.69
C SER A 198 -47.87 16.65 -0.57
N GLU A 199 -47.96 17.70 -1.39
CA GLU A 199 -49.15 18.55 -1.48
C GLU A 199 -50.30 17.86 -2.21
N LYS A 200 -49.99 17.10 -3.27
CA LYS A 200 -50.99 16.44 -4.11
C LYS A 200 -51.54 15.14 -3.53
N TYR A 201 -50.73 14.41 -2.78
CA TYR A 201 -51.11 13.11 -2.23
C TYR A 201 -50.96 13.12 -0.69
N PRO A 202 -52.06 13.18 0.07
CA PRO A 202 -51.99 13.14 1.52
C PRO A 202 -51.48 11.76 1.97
N GLY A 203 -50.47 11.74 2.85
CA GLY A 203 -49.91 10.51 3.40
C GLY A 203 -48.40 10.59 3.61
N SER A 204 -47.79 9.44 3.94
CA SER A 204 -46.34 9.31 4.12
C SER A 204 -45.79 8.14 3.31
N ILE A 205 -44.66 8.34 2.63
CA ILE A 205 -43.89 7.25 2.01
C ILE A 205 -42.81 6.81 2.98
N THR A 206 -42.72 5.49 3.20
CA THR A 206 -41.63 4.89 3.97
C THR A 206 -40.86 3.92 3.08
N ILE A 207 -39.55 4.12 2.98
CA ILE A 207 -38.67 3.18 2.28
C ILE A 207 -38.30 2.07 3.26
N THR A 208 -38.83 0.87 3.05
CA THR A 208 -38.60 -0.28 3.93
C THR A 208 -37.38 -1.10 3.53
N SER A 209 -36.97 -1.04 2.26
CA SER A 209 -35.80 -1.76 1.76
C SER A 209 -35.26 -1.15 0.47
N VAL A 210 -33.98 -1.38 0.21
CA VAL A 210 -33.30 -1.07 -1.05
C VAL A 210 -32.54 -2.31 -1.47
N LYS A 211 -32.61 -2.69 -2.74
CA LYS A 211 -31.93 -3.87 -3.27
C LYS A 211 -31.16 -3.53 -4.54
N LEU A 212 -29.87 -3.84 -4.55
CA LEU A 212 -29.07 -3.85 -5.77
C LEU A 212 -29.21 -5.22 -6.47
N SER A 213 -29.89 -5.26 -7.61
CA SER A 213 -30.07 -6.48 -8.39
C SER A 213 -28.94 -6.68 -9.40
N ARG A 214 -28.57 -7.95 -9.66
CA ARG A 214 -27.54 -8.33 -10.65
C ARG A 214 -26.15 -7.75 -10.38
N ALA A 215 -25.84 -7.43 -9.13
CA ALA A 215 -24.47 -7.15 -8.72
C ALA A 215 -23.63 -8.43 -8.80
N ALA A 216 -22.38 -8.30 -9.24
CA ALA A 216 -21.43 -9.41 -9.17
C ALA A 216 -21.19 -9.79 -7.70
N SER A 217 -21.32 -11.07 -7.36
CA SER A 217 -21.08 -11.58 -6.01
C SER A 217 -19.59 -11.80 -5.70
N GLN A 218 -18.73 -11.69 -6.71
CA GLN A 218 -17.29 -11.84 -6.59
C GLN A 218 -16.57 -11.03 -7.67
N SER A 219 -15.32 -10.67 -7.39
CA SER A 219 -14.42 -9.98 -8.32
C SER A 219 -13.03 -10.59 -8.25
N LEU A 220 -12.21 -10.45 -9.29
CA LEU A 220 -10.81 -10.83 -9.21
C LEU A 220 -10.08 -9.87 -8.26
N VAL A 221 -9.22 -10.42 -7.38
CA VAL A 221 -8.40 -9.61 -6.48
C VAL A 221 -7.41 -8.76 -7.26
N VAL A 222 -6.78 -9.36 -8.28
CA VAL A 222 -5.92 -8.64 -9.23
C VAL A 222 -6.71 -8.44 -10.51
N ALA A 223 -6.94 -7.18 -10.88
CA ALA A 223 -7.72 -6.85 -12.06
C ALA A 223 -7.17 -7.55 -13.32
N GLY A 224 -7.98 -8.40 -13.93
CA GLY A 224 -7.76 -8.88 -15.29
C GLY A 224 -8.39 -7.94 -16.32
N THR A 225 -8.37 -8.33 -17.59
CA THR A 225 -9.20 -7.67 -18.61
C THR A 225 -10.66 -7.74 -18.16
N PRO A 226 -11.40 -6.61 -18.08
CA PRO A 226 -12.79 -6.63 -17.65
C PRO A 226 -13.57 -7.59 -18.56
N SER A 227 -14.13 -8.64 -17.97
CA SER A 227 -15.15 -9.45 -18.63
C SER A 227 -16.32 -8.52 -18.93
N THR A 228 -16.59 -8.26 -20.21
CA THR A 228 -17.88 -7.72 -20.63
C THR A 228 -18.92 -8.74 -20.19
N GLY A 229 -19.58 -8.50 -19.06
CA GLY A 229 -20.52 -9.44 -18.47
C GLY A 229 -21.65 -9.79 -19.43
N ALA A 230 -22.18 -11.01 -19.26
CA ALA A 230 -23.39 -11.50 -19.91
C ALA A 230 -24.64 -10.72 -19.47
#